data_AF-A0A6N7XIP1-F1
#
_entry.id   AF-A0A6N7XIP1-F1
#
_cell.length_a   1.000
_cell.length_b   1.000
_cell.length_c   1.000
_cell.angle_alpha   90.00
_cell.angle_beta   90.00
_cell.angle_gamma   90.00
#
_symmetry.space_group_name_H-M   'P 1'
#
loop_
_entity.id
_entity.type
_entity.pdbx_description
1 polymer ?
#
loop_
_entity_poly.entity_id
_entity_poly.type
_entity_poly.pdbx_seq_one_letter_code
_entity_poly.pdbx_strand_id
1 'polypeptide(L)'
;MRDGEPEVEEATVGGNKVAVKNNAVEIKFEEETESIPKVVVNFKENVKVTVITDKTGKKYDKPAQLEEAKNWLGYKGNLDEFKKVIEIGTDRTFAEVIAKLGESFQVTVVNEAGKDLTLTINLKLEVPAPVLVKDLLLEDEAKNFFEPMSGVFAIQLFKNEVKAKFPKITDADKLELQIGEDYFELNHKVDVDENEFWSSGSLQSDSDDVEITKDMIKNGVIRIKK
;
A
#
# COMPACT_ATOMS: atom_id res chain seq x y z
N MET A 1 9.28 -30.99 14.18
CA MET A 1 10.08 -29.76 14.06
C MET A 1 11.20 -30.07 13.09
N ARG A 2 11.36 -29.32 12.00
CA ARG A 2 12.46 -29.53 11.04
C ARG A 2 13.65 -28.67 11.45
N ASP A 3 14.84 -29.26 11.51
CA ASP A 3 16.07 -28.52 11.80
C ASP A 3 16.33 -27.44 10.72
N GLY A 4 16.55 -26.20 11.19
CA GLY A 4 16.89 -25.03 10.35
C GLY A 4 15.73 -24.09 9.97
N GLU A 5 14.55 -24.20 10.61
CA GLU A 5 13.47 -23.21 10.39
C GLU A 5 13.88 -21.80 10.87
N PRO A 6 13.70 -20.75 10.06
CA PRO A 6 13.96 -19.37 10.49
C PRO A 6 12.97 -18.98 11.59
N GLU A 7 13.48 -18.45 12.71
CA GLU A 7 12.68 -17.93 13.81
C GLU A 7 12.77 -16.40 13.78
N VAL A 8 11.63 -15.74 13.60
CA VAL A 8 11.55 -14.29 13.76
C VAL A 8 11.03 -14.02 15.16
N GLU A 9 11.94 -13.64 16.07
CA GLU A 9 11.53 -12.91 17.27
C GLU A 9 10.84 -11.62 16.81
N GLU A 10 9.63 -11.36 17.32
CA GLU A 10 8.72 -10.29 16.91
C GLU A 10 9.46 -9.01 16.48
N ALA A 11 9.59 -8.80 15.16
CA ALA A 11 10.18 -7.59 14.63
C ALA A 11 9.09 -6.53 14.51
N THR A 12 9.06 -5.56 15.43
CA THR A 12 8.32 -4.32 15.24
C THR A 12 9.11 -3.42 14.29
N VAL A 13 8.63 -3.30 13.06
CA VAL A 13 9.25 -2.49 12.01
C VAL A 13 8.52 -1.15 11.96
N GLY A 14 8.97 -0.17 12.75
CA GLY A 14 8.40 1.19 12.76
C GLY A 14 6.89 1.25 13.05
N GLY A 15 6.30 0.22 13.68
CA GLY A 15 4.85 0.09 13.92
C GLY A 15 4.14 -0.98 13.08
N ASN A 16 4.78 -1.56 12.06
CA ASN A 16 4.17 -2.56 11.17
C ASN A 16 4.38 -4.01 11.66
N LYS A 17 3.37 -4.88 11.44
CA LYS A 17 3.39 -6.30 11.86
C LYS A 17 4.03 -7.19 10.77
N VAL A 18 5.11 -7.88 11.11
CA VAL A 18 5.75 -8.90 10.27
C VAL A 18 5.28 -10.28 10.71
N ALA A 19 4.83 -11.12 9.78
CA ALA A 19 4.48 -12.51 10.06
C ALA A 19 5.34 -13.46 9.21
N VAL A 20 5.98 -14.44 9.85
CA VAL A 20 6.70 -15.53 9.17
C VAL A 20 5.87 -16.80 9.25
N LYS A 21 5.48 -17.32 8.10
CA LYS A 21 4.84 -18.63 7.96
C LYS A 21 5.49 -19.36 6.79
N ASN A 22 5.88 -20.62 6.99
CA ASN A 22 6.32 -21.54 5.92
C ASN A 22 7.41 -20.96 4.99
N ASN A 23 8.53 -20.47 5.54
CA ASN A 23 9.66 -19.89 4.77
C ASN A 23 9.30 -18.64 3.93
N ALA A 24 8.16 -18.00 4.23
CA ALA A 24 7.76 -16.74 3.65
C ALA A 24 7.66 -15.66 4.73
N VAL A 25 8.23 -14.50 4.44
CA VAL A 25 8.07 -13.26 5.20
C VAL A 25 7.09 -12.42 4.41
N GLU A 26 5.92 -12.14 4.99
CA GLU A 26 5.00 -11.15 4.45
C GLU A 26 5.20 -9.83 5.19
N ILE A 27 5.42 -8.77 4.43
CA ILE A 27 5.58 -7.42 4.95
C ILE A 27 4.46 -6.58 4.34
N LYS A 28 3.60 -6.06 5.22
CA LYS A 28 2.49 -5.18 4.88
C LYS A 28 2.87 -3.75 5.21
N PHE A 29 2.69 -2.86 4.24
CA PHE A 29 3.02 -1.44 4.35
C PHE A 29 1.75 -0.59 4.33
N GLU A 30 1.70 0.47 5.14
CA GLU A 30 0.68 1.51 5.00
C GLU A 30 0.92 2.30 3.69
N GLU A 31 -0.14 2.85 3.10
CA GLU A 31 -0.16 3.54 1.79
C GLU A 31 0.91 4.65 1.63
N GLU A 32 1.32 5.27 2.73
CA GLU A 32 2.26 6.40 2.76
C GLU A 32 3.71 5.97 2.98
N THR A 33 4.00 4.67 2.90
CA THR A 33 5.36 4.16 3.14
C THR A 33 6.25 4.49 1.93
N GLU A 34 6.93 5.64 1.99
CA GLU A 34 7.82 6.10 0.90
C GLU A 34 9.03 5.19 0.70
N SER A 35 9.53 4.51 1.74
CA SER A 35 10.72 3.63 1.66
C SER A 35 10.45 2.28 2.31
N ILE A 36 11.13 1.22 1.88
CA ILE A 36 10.97 -0.09 2.53
C ILE A 36 11.64 -0.04 3.90
N PRO A 37 10.88 -0.08 5.02
CA PRO A 37 11.46 -0.06 6.34
C PRO A 37 12.32 -1.30 6.60
N LYS A 38 13.26 -1.16 7.52
CA LYS A 38 14.24 -2.20 7.84
C LYS A 38 13.56 -3.45 8.39
N VAL A 39 13.72 -4.56 7.67
CA VAL A 39 13.31 -5.92 8.05
C VAL A 39 14.53 -6.65 8.61
N VAL A 40 14.38 -7.23 9.79
CA VAL A 40 15.43 -8.05 10.43
C VAL A 40 14.94 -9.48 10.48
N VAL A 41 15.70 -10.40 9.89
CA VAL A 41 15.43 -11.84 9.91
C VAL A 41 16.51 -12.54 10.71
N ASN A 42 16.10 -13.27 11.74
CA ASN A 42 16.99 -14.05 12.60
C ASN A 42 16.98 -15.53 12.19
N PHE A 43 18.16 -16.15 12.21
CA PHE A 43 18.38 -17.56 11.91
C PHE A 43 18.97 -18.25 13.14
N LYS A 44 18.57 -19.50 13.38
CA LYS A 44 19.10 -20.33 14.49
C LYS A 44 20.61 -20.56 14.36
N GLU A 45 21.05 -20.73 13.12
CA GLU A 45 22.42 -21.01 12.72
C GLU A 45 22.97 -19.85 11.90
N ASN A 46 24.30 -19.77 11.75
CA ASN A 46 24.86 -18.79 10.83
C ASN A 46 24.54 -19.19 9.39
N VAL A 47 24.11 -18.23 8.59
CA VAL A 47 23.76 -18.42 7.19
C VAL A 47 24.46 -17.39 6.29
N LYS A 48 24.67 -17.73 5.03
CA LYS A 48 25.29 -16.86 4.03
C LYS A 48 24.38 -16.74 2.80
N VAL A 49 24.15 -15.53 2.30
CA VAL A 49 23.36 -15.30 1.09
C VAL A 49 24.11 -15.83 -0.13
N THR A 50 23.47 -16.69 -0.92
CA THR A 50 24.09 -17.32 -2.10
C THR A 50 23.39 -16.99 -3.40
N VAL A 51 22.07 -16.79 -3.37
CA VAL A 51 21.28 -16.47 -4.55
C VAL A 51 20.16 -15.51 -4.19
N ILE A 52 19.96 -14.48 -5.01
CA ILE A 52 18.75 -13.67 -4.99
C ILE A 52 17.97 -13.98 -6.27
N THR A 53 16.66 -14.17 -6.18
CA THR A 53 15.80 -14.45 -7.34
C THR A 53 14.69 -13.40 -7.40
N ASP A 54 14.58 -12.70 -8.53
CA ASP A 54 13.52 -11.70 -8.74
C ASP A 54 12.19 -12.33 -9.15
N LYS A 55 11.12 -11.52 -9.27
CA LYS A 55 9.78 -11.97 -9.70
C LYS A 55 9.74 -12.70 -11.05
N THR A 56 10.73 -12.47 -11.92
CA THR A 56 10.79 -13.09 -13.25
C THR A 56 11.45 -14.47 -13.20
N GLY A 57 11.96 -14.88 -12.04
CA GLY A 57 12.72 -16.12 -11.85
C GLY A 57 14.20 -15.96 -12.21
N LYS A 58 14.68 -14.75 -12.50
CA LYS A 58 16.09 -14.52 -12.78
C LYS A 58 16.89 -14.67 -11.51
N LYS A 59 17.89 -15.56 -11.55
CA LYS A 59 18.82 -15.81 -10.46
C LYS A 59 20.04 -14.91 -10.56
N TYR A 60 20.39 -14.30 -9.44
CA TYR A 60 21.60 -13.53 -9.22
C TYR A 60 22.51 -14.40 -8.34
N ASP A 61 23.44 -15.11 -8.95
CA ASP A 61 24.28 -16.14 -8.30
C ASP A 61 25.79 -15.90 -8.50
N LYS A 62 26.17 -14.91 -9.31
CA LYS A 62 27.56 -14.47 -9.50
C LYS A 62 27.89 -13.28 -8.59
N PRO A 63 29.14 -13.09 -8.16
CA PRO A 63 29.51 -12.01 -7.24
C PRO A 63 29.03 -10.61 -7.66
N ALA A 64 29.26 -10.22 -8.92
CA ALA A 64 28.81 -8.93 -9.44
C ALA A 64 27.27 -8.79 -9.52
N GLN A 65 26.57 -9.91 -9.77
CA GLN A 65 25.11 -9.93 -9.82
C GLN A 65 24.50 -9.88 -8.41
N LEU A 66 25.12 -10.57 -7.46
CA LEU A 66 24.71 -10.55 -6.07
C LEU A 66 24.90 -9.16 -5.44
N GLU A 67 26.00 -8.46 -5.74
CA GLU A 67 26.18 -7.06 -5.29
C GLU A 67 25.17 -6.11 -5.96
N GLU A 68 24.82 -6.30 -7.24
CA GLU A 68 23.73 -5.55 -7.87
C GLU A 68 22.41 -5.78 -7.12
N ALA A 69 22.03 -7.04 -6.92
CA ALA A 69 20.77 -7.41 -6.27
C ALA A 69 20.72 -6.99 -4.80
N LYS A 70 21.86 -7.05 -4.09
CA LYS A 70 22.03 -6.56 -2.72
C LYS A 70 21.69 -5.09 -2.58
N ASN A 71 22.12 -4.25 -3.52
CA ASN A 71 21.79 -2.82 -3.52
C ASN A 71 20.29 -2.58 -3.65
N TRP A 72 19.61 -3.37 -4.49
CA TRP A 72 18.15 -3.29 -4.66
C TRP A 72 17.38 -3.78 -3.43
N LEU A 73 17.93 -4.76 -2.71
CA LEU A 73 17.37 -5.23 -1.44
C LEU A 73 17.71 -4.31 -0.26
N GLY A 74 18.67 -3.40 -0.43
CA GLY A 74 19.25 -2.62 0.67
C GLY A 74 19.93 -3.49 1.73
N TYR A 75 20.41 -4.68 1.37
CA TYR A 75 21.16 -5.53 2.29
C TYR A 75 22.53 -4.88 2.57
N LYS A 76 22.79 -4.50 3.83
CA LYS A 76 24.02 -3.80 4.23
C LYS A 76 25.14 -4.74 4.71
N GLY A 77 24.89 -6.05 4.77
CA GLY A 77 25.88 -7.02 5.24
C GLY A 77 26.92 -7.40 4.18
N ASN A 78 28.02 -8.00 4.63
CA ASN A 78 28.95 -8.70 3.74
C ASN A 78 28.28 -10.00 3.25
N LEU A 79 28.34 -10.27 1.94
CA LEU A 79 27.77 -11.47 1.33
C LEU A 79 28.66 -12.71 1.50
N ASP A 80 29.95 -12.51 1.81
CA ASP A 80 30.91 -13.61 1.98
C ASP A 80 30.93 -14.16 3.42
N GLU A 81 30.28 -13.47 4.35
CA GLU A 81 30.23 -13.83 5.77
C GLU A 81 28.97 -14.61 6.13
N PHE A 82 29.14 -15.61 6.98
CA PHE A 82 28.03 -16.27 7.65
C PHE A 82 27.53 -15.40 8.81
N LYS A 83 26.22 -15.11 8.87
CA LYS A 83 25.58 -14.29 9.90
C LYS A 83 24.31 -14.97 10.41
N LYS A 84 24.01 -14.82 11.70
CA LYS A 84 22.71 -15.23 12.27
C LYS A 84 21.58 -14.25 11.95
N VAL A 85 21.93 -13.03 11.55
CA VAL A 85 20.98 -11.94 11.32
C VAL A 85 21.18 -11.41 9.92
N ILE A 86 20.09 -11.34 9.16
CA ILE A 86 20.04 -10.70 7.85
C ILE A 86 19.12 -9.49 7.96
N GLU A 87 19.66 -8.33 7.60
CA GLU A 87 18.93 -7.07 7.59
C GLU A 87 18.69 -6.63 6.16
N ILE A 88 17.42 -6.41 5.82
CA ILE A 88 16.96 -5.98 4.49
C ILE A 88 16.27 -4.63 4.69
N GLY A 89 16.61 -3.63 3.90
CA GLY A 89 16.02 -2.30 4.06
C GLY A 89 16.70 -1.31 3.13
N THR A 90 15.93 -0.68 2.27
CA THR A 90 16.45 0.19 1.21
C THR A 90 15.90 1.60 1.38
N ASP A 91 16.73 2.58 1.01
CA ASP A 91 16.33 3.98 0.86
C ASP A 91 15.54 4.24 -0.44
N ARG A 92 15.39 3.21 -1.29
CA ARG A 92 14.58 3.25 -2.50
C ARG A 92 13.10 3.28 -2.20
N THR A 93 12.36 3.90 -3.11
CA THR A 93 10.91 3.97 -3.03
C THR A 93 10.27 2.60 -3.27
N PHE A 94 9.09 2.41 -2.71
CA PHE A 94 8.33 1.17 -2.90
C PHE A 94 8.09 0.86 -4.40
N ALA A 95 7.77 1.89 -5.18
CA ALA A 95 7.58 1.79 -6.63
C ALA A 95 8.85 1.34 -7.36
N GLU A 96 10.01 1.90 -7.02
CA GLU A 96 11.30 1.50 -7.60
C GLU A 96 11.62 0.02 -7.31
N VAL A 97 11.35 -0.44 -6.09
CA VAL A 97 11.65 -1.82 -5.69
C VAL A 97 10.70 -2.81 -6.37
N ILE A 98 9.40 -2.52 -6.45
CA ILE A 98 8.44 -3.36 -7.19
C ILE A 98 8.78 -3.43 -8.68
N ALA A 99 9.20 -2.31 -9.27
CA ALA A 99 9.57 -2.28 -10.68
C ALA A 99 10.72 -3.26 -10.96
N LYS A 100 11.73 -3.31 -10.08
CA LYS A 100 12.92 -4.16 -10.26
C LYS A 100 12.75 -5.58 -9.75
N LEU A 101 12.38 -5.77 -8.49
CA LEU A 101 12.34 -7.07 -7.81
C LEU A 101 10.96 -7.72 -7.84
N GLY A 102 9.91 -6.89 -7.94
CA GLY A 102 8.52 -7.32 -7.86
C GLY A 102 7.92 -7.30 -6.46
N GLU A 103 6.63 -7.60 -6.39
CA GLU A 103 5.88 -7.77 -5.15
C GLU A 103 6.33 -9.01 -4.35
N SER A 104 6.97 -9.97 -5.02
CA SER A 104 7.53 -11.15 -4.39
C SER A 104 8.89 -11.46 -4.98
N PHE A 105 9.88 -11.68 -4.12
CA PHE A 105 11.21 -12.12 -4.49
C PHE A 105 11.75 -13.14 -3.49
N GLN A 106 12.80 -13.87 -3.86
CA GLN A 106 13.36 -14.92 -3.02
C GLN A 106 14.83 -14.66 -2.71
N VAL A 107 15.22 -14.90 -1.46
CA VAL A 107 16.61 -14.88 -1.00
C VAL A 107 16.96 -16.30 -0.57
N THR A 108 17.91 -16.92 -1.25
CA THR A 108 18.45 -18.22 -0.84
C THR A 108 19.71 -18.01 -0.03
N VAL A 109 19.77 -18.67 1.12
CA VAL A 109 20.90 -18.68 2.02
C VAL A 109 21.38 -20.11 2.20
N VAL A 110 22.67 -20.28 2.46
CA VAL A 110 23.28 -21.58 2.81
C VAL A 110 23.77 -21.53 4.25
N ASN A 111 23.58 -22.60 5.02
CA ASN A 111 24.20 -22.72 6.34
C ASN A 111 25.62 -23.31 6.27
N GLU A 112 26.32 -23.35 7.40
CA GLU A 112 27.69 -23.90 7.47
C GLU A 112 27.78 -25.38 7.05
N ALA A 113 26.68 -26.12 7.13
CA ALA A 113 26.58 -27.51 6.68
C ALA A 113 26.31 -27.66 5.16
N GLY A 114 26.22 -26.57 4.41
CA GLY A 114 25.95 -26.59 2.97
C GLY A 114 24.48 -26.84 2.60
N LYS A 115 23.55 -26.71 3.57
CA LYS A 115 22.11 -26.86 3.35
C LYS A 115 21.52 -25.53 2.90
N ASP A 116 20.80 -25.57 1.78
CA ASP A 116 20.07 -24.41 1.26
C ASP A 116 18.76 -24.18 2.01
N LEU A 117 18.48 -22.90 2.26
CA LEU A 117 17.23 -22.40 2.79
C LEU A 117 16.78 -21.22 1.93
N THR A 118 15.55 -21.28 1.41
CA THR A 118 14.98 -20.19 0.62
C THR A 118 13.99 -19.40 1.47
N LEU A 119 14.21 -18.10 1.57
CA LEU A 119 13.32 -17.12 2.17
C LEU A 119 12.54 -16.42 1.05
N THR A 120 11.22 -16.53 1.04
CA THR A 120 10.37 -15.73 0.14
C THR A 120 9.97 -14.44 0.84
N ILE A 121 10.20 -13.29 0.22
CA ILE A 121 9.78 -11.99 0.75
C ILE A 121 8.65 -11.47 -0.11
N ASN A 122 7.48 -11.31 0.51
CA ASN A 122 6.30 -10.72 -0.11
C ASN A 122 6.13 -9.30 0.41
N LEU A 123 6.19 -8.35 -0.50
CA LEU A 123 5.92 -6.94 -0.28
C LEU A 123 4.47 -6.65 -0.68
N LYS A 124 3.64 -6.25 0.28
CA LYS A 124 2.25 -5.83 0.02
C LYS A 124 2.04 -4.41 0.52
N LEU A 125 1.70 -3.49 -0.38
CA LEU A 125 1.03 -2.27 0.01
C LEU A 125 -0.40 -2.65 0.43
N GLU A 126 -0.76 -2.36 1.68
CA GLU A 126 -2.16 -2.29 2.05
C GLU A 126 -2.72 -0.99 1.51
N VAL A 127 -3.04 -0.98 0.22
CA VAL A 127 -3.86 0.08 -0.37
C VAL A 127 -5.28 -0.19 0.11
N PRO A 128 -5.92 0.72 0.86
CA PRO A 128 -7.33 0.59 1.17
C PRO A 128 -8.10 0.39 -0.14
N ALA A 129 -9.11 -0.48 -0.13
CA ALA A 129 -10.01 -0.57 -1.28
C ALA A 129 -10.53 0.84 -1.60
N PRO A 130 -10.57 1.26 -2.89
CA PRO A 130 -11.03 2.59 -3.25
C PRO A 130 -12.42 2.79 -2.66
N VAL A 131 -12.59 3.86 -1.90
CA VAL A 131 -13.90 4.19 -1.32
C VAL A 131 -14.72 4.81 -2.42
N LEU A 132 -15.67 4.05 -2.95
CA LEU A 132 -16.56 4.57 -3.97
C LEU A 132 -17.64 5.42 -3.32
N VAL A 133 -18.10 6.42 -4.04
CA VAL A 133 -19.22 7.26 -3.58
C VAL A 133 -20.40 6.41 -3.12
N LYS A 134 -20.79 5.38 -3.89
CA LYS A 134 -21.90 4.49 -3.56
C LYS A 134 -21.76 3.80 -2.20
N ASP A 135 -20.54 3.61 -1.72
CA ASP A 135 -20.27 2.96 -0.43
C ASP A 135 -20.39 3.93 0.76
N LEU A 136 -20.64 5.22 0.47
CA LEU A 136 -20.85 6.32 1.42
C LEU A 136 -22.26 6.90 1.33
N LEU A 137 -23.12 6.34 0.46
CA LEU A 137 -24.51 6.76 0.33
C LEU A 137 -25.36 6.08 1.40
N LEU A 138 -26.38 6.80 1.85
CA LEU A 138 -27.44 6.20 2.66
C LEU A 138 -28.39 5.41 1.75
N GLU A 139 -29.21 4.54 2.33
CA GLU A 139 -30.26 3.80 1.61
C GLU A 139 -31.21 4.73 0.83
N ASP A 140 -31.39 5.95 1.32
CA ASP A 140 -32.15 7.01 0.67
C ASP A 140 -31.22 7.93 -0.14
N GLU A 141 -30.86 7.50 -1.34
CA GLU A 141 -29.93 8.21 -2.23
C GLU A 141 -30.37 9.66 -2.53
N ALA A 142 -31.66 9.96 -2.43
CA ALA A 142 -32.19 11.32 -2.68
C ALA A 142 -31.69 12.34 -1.65
N LYS A 143 -31.22 11.87 -0.47
CA LYS A 143 -30.59 12.73 0.55
C LYS A 143 -29.14 13.05 0.26
N ASN A 144 -28.49 12.25 -0.59
CA ASN A 144 -27.09 12.44 -0.96
C ASN A 144 -26.96 13.20 -2.28
N PHE A 145 -27.90 13.04 -3.20
CA PHE A 145 -27.84 13.65 -4.53
C PHE A 145 -28.79 14.82 -4.67
N PHE A 146 -28.24 15.94 -5.11
CA PHE A 146 -28.99 17.14 -5.42
C PHE A 146 -28.76 17.54 -6.88
N GLU A 147 -29.79 18.09 -7.50
CA GLU A 147 -29.72 18.67 -8.84
C GLU A 147 -30.19 20.12 -8.74
N PRO A 148 -29.29 21.07 -8.37
CA PRO A 148 -29.66 22.48 -8.20
C PRO A 148 -30.27 23.11 -9.45
N MET A 149 -29.88 22.61 -10.63
CA MET A 149 -30.47 22.95 -11.91
C MET A 149 -30.30 21.78 -12.88
N SER A 150 -31.14 21.72 -13.92
CA SER A 150 -31.13 20.64 -14.92
C SER A 150 -29.72 20.37 -15.45
N GLY A 151 -29.22 19.15 -15.24
CA GLY A 151 -27.89 18.73 -15.73
C GLY A 151 -26.69 19.14 -14.87
N VAL A 152 -26.91 19.79 -13.73
CA VAL A 152 -25.85 20.12 -12.76
C VAL A 152 -26.11 19.33 -11.49
N PHE A 153 -25.14 18.52 -11.07
CA PHE A 153 -25.29 17.65 -9.90
C PHE A 153 -24.49 18.16 -8.71
N ALA A 154 -24.92 17.82 -7.51
CA ALA A 154 -24.13 17.94 -6.30
C ALA A 154 -24.28 16.66 -5.49
N ILE A 155 -23.22 16.31 -4.77
CA ILE A 155 -23.25 15.21 -3.82
C ILE A 155 -23.00 15.72 -2.40
N GLN A 156 -23.65 15.08 -1.45
CA GLN A 156 -23.47 15.23 -0.02
C GLN A 156 -23.09 13.89 0.59
N LEU A 157 -21.91 13.84 1.21
CA LEU A 157 -21.40 12.66 1.91
C LEU A 157 -21.39 12.96 3.41
N PHE A 158 -22.24 12.27 4.17
CA PHE A 158 -22.41 12.53 5.60
C PHE A 158 -21.15 12.20 6.39
N LYS A 159 -20.86 13.01 7.42
CA LYS A 159 -19.61 12.93 8.17
C LYS A 159 -19.35 11.56 8.78
N ASN A 160 -20.41 10.92 9.30
CA ASN A 160 -20.31 9.62 9.95
C ASN A 160 -19.90 8.51 8.97
N GLU A 161 -20.49 8.48 7.77
CA GLU A 161 -20.17 7.50 6.73
C GLU A 161 -18.73 7.68 6.25
N VAL A 162 -18.32 8.92 6.01
CA VAL A 162 -16.95 9.26 5.61
C VAL A 162 -15.95 8.85 6.69
N LYS A 163 -16.16 9.22 7.97
CA LYS A 163 -15.26 8.85 9.06
C LYS A 163 -15.19 7.35 9.32
N ALA A 164 -16.25 6.60 9.00
CA ALA A 164 -16.23 5.14 9.07
C ALA A 164 -15.30 4.51 8.02
N LYS A 165 -15.18 5.12 6.83
CA LYS A 165 -14.29 4.66 5.76
C LYS A 165 -12.89 5.28 5.81
N PHE A 166 -12.78 6.48 6.36
CA PHE A 166 -11.56 7.26 6.48
C PHE A 166 -11.30 7.62 7.96
N PRO A 167 -10.90 6.66 8.82
CA PRO A 167 -10.86 6.86 10.27
C PRO A 167 -9.83 7.91 10.74
N LYS A 168 -8.85 8.26 9.91
CA LYS A 168 -7.83 9.28 10.19
C LYS A 168 -8.22 10.69 9.70
N ILE A 169 -9.37 10.86 9.04
CA ILE A 169 -9.78 12.15 8.47
C ILE A 169 -10.21 13.15 9.56
N THR A 170 -9.80 14.40 9.38
CA THR A 170 -10.13 15.55 10.20
C THR A 170 -11.00 16.54 9.42
N ASP A 171 -11.63 17.47 10.13
CA ASP A 171 -12.51 18.46 9.49
C ASP A 171 -11.73 19.53 8.72
N ALA A 172 -10.39 19.58 8.87
CA ALA A 172 -9.48 20.40 8.08
C ALA A 172 -9.06 19.74 6.75
N ASP A 173 -9.22 18.42 6.64
CA ASP A 173 -8.88 17.67 5.44
C ASP A 173 -9.90 17.94 4.34
N LYS A 174 -9.41 17.99 3.11
CA LYS A 174 -10.24 18.10 1.90
C LYS A 174 -10.45 16.72 1.32
N LEU A 175 -11.65 16.47 0.83
CA LEU A 175 -11.92 15.29 0.02
C LEU A 175 -11.87 15.66 -1.47
N GLU A 176 -11.46 14.70 -2.29
CA GLU A 176 -11.47 14.82 -3.74
C GLU A 176 -12.30 13.67 -4.31
N LEU A 177 -13.28 14.03 -5.14
CA LEU A 177 -14.09 13.10 -5.92
C LEU A 177 -13.48 12.98 -7.31
N GLN A 178 -13.01 11.79 -7.65
CA GLN A 178 -12.53 11.48 -8.98
C GLN A 178 -13.63 10.81 -9.81
N ILE A 179 -13.92 11.34 -11.00
CA ILE A 179 -14.82 10.76 -11.99
C ILE A 179 -14.06 10.66 -13.31
N GLY A 180 -13.70 9.44 -13.73
CA GLY A 180 -12.81 9.26 -14.88
C GLY A 180 -11.45 9.92 -14.60
N GLU A 181 -11.07 10.88 -15.45
CA GLU A 181 -9.83 11.66 -15.31
C GLU A 181 -10.03 13.00 -14.57
N ASP A 182 -11.29 13.38 -14.31
CA ASP A 182 -11.63 14.65 -13.67
C ASP A 182 -11.66 14.54 -12.15
N TYR A 183 -11.28 15.64 -11.48
CA TYR A 183 -11.18 15.73 -10.03
C TYR A 183 -11.98 16.93 -9.51
N PHE A 184 -12.84 16.67 -8.53
CA PHE A 184 -13.74 17.65 -7.94
C PHE A 184 -13.51 17.73 -6.43
N GLU A 185 -13.20 18.93 -5.93
CA GLU A 185 -12.96 19.13 -4.51
C GLU A 185 -14.28 19.15 -3.72
N LEU A 186 -14.37 18.35 -2.66
CA LEU A 186 -15.48 18.35 -1.72
C LEU A 186 -15.07 19.07 -0.43
N ASN A 187 -15.87 20.04 -0.03
CA ASN A 187 -15.63 20.85 1.15
C ASN A 187 -16.54 20.42 2.31
N HIS A 188 -16.00 20.43 3.53
CA HIS A 188 -16.77 20.23 4.74
C HIS A 188 -17.75 21.38 4.95
N LYS A 189 -19.01 21.05 5.24
CA LYS A 189 -20.14 21.97 5.43
C LYS A 189 -21.02 21.49 6.57
N VAL A 190 -21.80 22.42 7.12
CA VAL A 190 -22.84 22.17 8.12
C VAL A 190 -24.14 22.79 7.60
N ASP A 191 -25.25 22.05 7.62
CA ASP A 191 -26.56 22.57 7.22
C ASP A 191 -27.29 23.28 8.38
N VAL A 192 -28.50 23.74 8.09
CA VAL A 192 -29.37 24.45 9.05
C VAL A 192 -29.83 23.59 10.22
N ASP A 193 -29.78 22.26 10.07
CA ASP A 193 -30.16 21.27 11.08
C ASP A 193 -28.93 20.72 11.83
N GLU A 194 -27.78 21.38 11.69
CA GLU A 194 -26.49 21.01 12.27
C GLU A 194 -25.92 19.67 11.76
N ASN A 195 -26.39 19.15 10.62
CA ASN A 195 -25.77 17.96 10.02
C ASN A 195 -24.46 18.33 9.34
N GLU A 196 -23.40 17.59 9.65
CA GLU A 196 -22.08 17.76 9.07
C GLU A 196 -21.84 16.83 7.88
N PHE A 197 -21.28 17.36 6.79
CA PHE A 197 -21.05 16.61 5.55
C PHE A 197 -19.98 17.22 4.65
N TRP A 198 -19.48 16.45 3.68
CA TRP A 198 -18.67 16.94 2.56
C TRP A 198 -19.52 17.08 1.30
N SER A 199 -19.32 18.17 0.54
CA SER A 199 -20.08 18.42 -0.69
C SER A 199 -19.28 19.13 -1.79
N SER A 200 -19.57 18.77 -3.04
CA SER A 200 -18.91 19.27 -4.26
C SER A 200 -19.32 20.68 -4.72
N GLY A 201 -20.35 21.29 -4.13
CA GLY A 201 -20.89 22.57 -4.61
C GLY A 201 -21.69 22.42 -5.91
N SER A 202 -21.02 22.26 -7.05
CA SER A 202 -21.65 21.96 -8.34
C SER A 202 -20.70 21.14 -9.21
N LEU A 203 -21.16 19.99 -9.67
CA LEU A 203 -20.48 19.08 -10.58
C LEU A 203 -21.06 19.31 -11.97
N GLN A 204 -20.28 19.97 -12.80
CA GLN A 204 -20.53 20.16 -14.22
C GLN A 204 -19.21 19.88 -14.93
N SER A 205 -19.27 19.18 -16.06
CA SER A 205 -18.09 19.00 -16.89
C SER A 205 -17.77 20.32 -17.57
N ASP A 206 -16.51 20.74 -17.49
CA ASP A 206 -15.99 21.90 -18.22
C ASP A 206 -15.67 21.57 -19.69
N SER A 207 -15.84 20.30 -20.10
CA SER A 207 -15.60 19.83 -21.47
C SER A 207 -16.91 19.60 -22.22
N ASP A 208 -16.99 20.12 -23.45
CA ASP A 208 -18.12 19.95 -24.37
C ASP A 208 -18.44 18.47 -24.71
N ASP A 209 -17.61 17.51 -24.26
CA ASP A 209 -17.62 16.11 -24.69
C ASP A 209 -18.02 15.09 -23.61
N VAL A 210 -18.15 15.47 -22.34
CA VAL A 210 -18.50 14.52 -21.25
C VAL A 210 -19.63 15.06 -20.38
N GLU A 211 -20.80 14.45 -20.42
CA GLU A 211 -21.91 14.76 -19.50
C GLU A 211 -21.71 14.00 -18.18
N ILE A 212 -21.56 14.71 -17.05
CA ILE A 212 -21.51 14.07 -15.73
C ILE A 212 -22.90 13.54 -15.39
N THR A 213 -23.01 12.24 -15.15
CA THR A 213 -24.27 11.61 -14.73
C THR A 213 -24.23 11.15 -13.27
N LYS A 214 -25.41 10.93 -12.66
CA LYS A 214 -25.51 10.35 -11.30
C LYS A 214 -24.76 9.03 -11.18
N ASP A 215 -24.82 8.17 -12.19
CA ASP A 215 -24.13 6.87 -12.19
C ASP A 215 -22.60 7.01 -12.23
N MET A 216 -22.10 8.00 -12.96
CA MET A 216 -20.67 8.33 -12.96
C MET A 216 -20.21 8.82 -11.59
N ILE A 217 -21.02 9.68 -10.94
CA ILE A 217 -20.74 10.14 -9.58
C ILE A 217 -20.76 8.98 -8.59
N LYS A 218 -21.76 8.08 -8.65
CA LYS A 218 -21.87 6.91 -7.75
C LYS A 218 -20.67 5.97 -7.82
N ASN A 219 -20.08 5.84 -9.01
CA ASN A 219 -18.88 5.03 -9.23
C ASN A 219 -17.58 5.85 -9.15
N GLY A 220 -17.68 7.13 -8.81
CA GLY A 220 -16.52 7.97 -8.53
C GLY A 220 -15.79 7.52 -7.27
N VAL A 221 -14.49 7.79 -7.23
CA VAL A 221 -13.61 7.42 -6.12
C VAL A 221 -13.42 8.63 -5.21
N ILE A 222 -13.63 8.44 -3.91
CA ILE A 222 -13.33 9.45 -2.89
C ILE A 222 -11.91 9.24 -2.37
N ARG A 223 -11.16 10.33 -2.30
CA ARG A 223 -9.79 10.37 -1.76
C ARG A 223 -9.64 11.51 -0.77
N ILE A 224 -8.70 11.38 0.17
CA ILE A 224 -8.27 12.51 0.99
C ILE A 224 -7.20 13.27 0.20
N LYS A 225 -7.40 14.57 0.01
CA LYS A 225 -6.41 15.47 -0.59
C LYS A 225 -5.52 16.03 0.50
N LYS A 226 -4.26 15.61 0.50
CA LYS A 226 -3.21 16.07 1.43
C LYS A 226 -2.36 17.17 0.83
#